data_AF-A0A7Y4QMP8-F1
#
_entry.id   AF-A0A7Y4QMP8-F1
#
_cell.length_a   1.000
_cell.length_b   1.000
_cell.length_c   1.000
_cell.angle_alpha   90.00
_cell.angle_beta   90.00
_cell.angle_gamma   90.00
#
_symmetry.space_group_name_H-M   'P 1'
#
loop_
_entity.id
_entity.type
_entity.pdbx_description
1 polymer ?
#
loop_
_entity_poly.entity_id
_entity_poly.type
_entity_poly.pdbx_seq_one_letter_code
_entity_poly.pdbx_strand_id
1 'polypeptide(L)'
;MNKLQLLPTTRQKAESRRQKFISAFCFPNFSFSPAFLLSAFCFLLSPLVALAQANANPPERLTYQGFLADGNGVALATNAPKNYDVVFRIWDGQTGGTNAWTEQQTVTVDKGFFSVLLGEGTQVTSPATEPHGALSTLFTNATASDRYVEMTVKGIGAAGADVKILPRLRLLTAPYAYLATKAISANSVDGGAVTSGTVPDVRLSPNVALLNLAQTFTAIPTFGSGLRFSSSIQSIGGNARGGNSVDLQTERSGVNSAVASGPYCVIGGGAGNTASGYAATVAGGYFNTAAGDFSFAAGANAKANHAGSFVWADWQAADFASTTANQFLIRAVGGVGIGTTTPAAALDVNGSVFAGGAANASRFLITGNQIQQYANGTPSDMNLNYNGGNVYVRQKPAAVGEEVLRIVRGSVDINGVTQAGSGYTSQSLGGGFYKITFASPFGSMPTVTVSGRTSRAISLSVDPVTTTNFTVSFHIAQTGDQLSAFGFIAIGPR
;
A
#
# COMPACT_ATOMS: atom_id res chain seq x y z
N MET A 1 5.91 -40.41 -57.43
CA MET A 1 6.30 -39.88 -58.76
C MET A 1 6.32 -38.37 -58.66
N ASN A 2 7.49 -37.80 -58.33
CA ASN A 2 8.34 -36.97 -59.23
C ASN A 2 7.67 -35.64 -59.63
N LYS A 3 8.21 -34.44 -59.39
CA LYS A 3 9.58 -34.01 -59.02
C LYS A 3 9.56 -32.51 -58.57
N LEU A 4 10.36 -32.20 -57.54
CA LEU A 4 11.32 -31.08 -57.34
C LEU A 4 10.98 -29.64 -57.82
N GLN A 5 10.87 -28.64 -56.92
CA GLN A 5 11.92 -27.80 -56.27
C GLN A 5 12.52 -26.67 -57.16
N LEU A 6 12.44 -25.41 -56.70
CA LEU A 6 13.57 -24.51 -56.33
C LEU A 6 13.10 -23.03 -56.16
N LEU A 7 13.36 -22.43 -54.99
CA LEU A 7 13.50 -20.98 -54.71
C LEU A 7 15.01 -20.61 -54.77
N PRO A 8 15.48 -19.34 -54.60
CA PRO A 8 14.96 -17.98 -54.85
C PRO A 8 16.04 -17.09 -55.57
N THR A 9 15.85 -15.76 -55.76
CA THR A 9 16.83 -14.65 -55.47
C THR A 9 16.59 -13.29 -56.21
N THR A 10 16.54 -12.21 -55.40
CA THR A 10 17.04 -10.80 -55.53
C THR A 10 17.07 -9.94 -56.82
N ARG A 11 16.57 -8.68 -56.64
CA ARG A 11 17.05 -7.33 -57.07
C ARG A 11 17.34 -7.01 -58.57
N GLN A 12 16.60 -6.05 -59.16
CA GLN A 12 17.02 -4.65 -59.48
C GLN A 12 16.14 -3.96 -60.57
N LYS A 13 15.71 -2.72 -60.24
CA LYS A 13 15.60 -1.45 -61.01
C LYS A 13 15.37 -1.37 -62.54
N ALA A 14 14.53 -0.35 -62.87
CA ALA A 14 14.47 0.55 -64.04
C ALA A 14 13.62 0.11 -65.26
N GLU A 15 12.38 0.65 -65.36
CA GLU A 15 11.93 1.67 -66.34
C GLU A 15 11.75 1.12 -67.78
N SER A 16 10.56 1.06 -68.39
CA SER A 16 9.84 2.23 -68.92
C SER A 16 8.66 1.78 -69.84
N ARG A 17 7.56 2.56 -69.80
CA ARG A 17 6.48 2.71 -70.81
C ARG A 17 5.23 1.80 -70.81
N ARG A 18 4.17 2.45 -70.30
CA ARG A 18 2.84 2.71 -70.89
C ARG A 18 1.66 1.75 -70.58
N GLN A 19 0.70 2.39 -69.89
CA GLN A 19 -0.76 2.31 -70.08
C GLN A 19 -1.49 1.04 -69.61
N LYS A 20 -2.13 1.11 -68.43
CA LYS A 20 -3.58 1.34 -68.26
C LYS A 20 -4.06 0.85 -66.88
N PHE A 21 -4.97 1.63 -66.31
CA PHE A 21 -6.04 1.24 -65.38
C PHE A 21 -5.74 0.99 -63.89
N ILE A 22 -6.14 2.00 -63.09
CA ILE A 22 -6.96 1.92 -61.87
C ILE A 22 -6.49 0.95 -60.77
N SER A 23 -5.88 1.48 -59.69
CA SER A 23 -6.36 1.35 -58.31
C SER A 23 -5.32 1.81 -57.27
N ALA A 24 -5.83 2.26 -56.12
CA ALA A 24 -5.19 2.37 -54.81
C ALA A 24 -4.15 3.50 -54.59
N PHE A 25 -4.67 4.61 -54.06
CA PHE A 25 -3.92 5.66 -53.37
C PHE A 25 -3.24 5.13 -52.09
N CYS A 26 -1.94 5.38 -51.97
CA CYS A 26 -1.20 5.46 -50.71
C CYS A 26 -0.68 6.91 -50.57
N PHE A 27 -0.79 7.48 -49.36
CA PHE A 27 -0.53 8.89 -49.04
C PHE A 27 0.90 9.34 -49.37
N PRO A 28 1.08 10.63 -49.74
CA PRO A 28 2.01 11.43 -48.96
C PRO A 28 1.54 12.87 -48.72
N ASN A 29 2.01 13.40 -47.59
CA ASN A 29 1.94 14.80 -47.17
C ASN A 29 2.21 15.77 -48.32
N PHE A 30 1.27 16.66 -48.59
CA PHE A 30 1.54 17.95 -49.22
C PHE A 30 1.07 19.07 -48.31
N SER A 31 2.03 19.93 -48.03
CA SER A 31 1.94 21.17 -47.27
C SER A 31 1.22 22.26 -48.07
N PHE A 32 0.62 23.20 -47.33
CA PHE A 32 0.01 24.50 -47.70
C PHE A 32 -1.40 24.42 -48.34
N SER A 33 -2.43 25.15 -47.89
CA SER A 33 -2.56 26.27 -46.95
C SER A 33 -4.04 26.33 -46.45
N PRO A 34 -4.36 27.01 -45.34
CA PRO A 34 -5.65 26.86 -44.65
C PRO A 34 -6.76 27.67 -45.34
N ALA A 35 -7.66 26.99 -46.04
CA ALA A 35 -9.01 27.46 -46.34
C ALA A 35 -9.80 26.31 -47.01
N PHE A 36 -11.10 26.18 -46.70
CA PHE A 36 -12.08 25.27 -47.33
C PHE A 36 -11.95 23.78 -46.97
N LEU A 37 -12.96 22.98 -46.70
CA LEU A 37 -14.40 23.10 -46.42
C LEU A 37 -14.87 21.65 -46.16
N LEU A 38 -16.07 21.43 -45.60
CA LEU A 38 -16.77 20.13 -45.53
C LEU A 38 -16.43 19.25 -44.29
N SER A 39 -16.62 19.70 -43.05
CA SER A 39 -17.94 19.89 -42.43
C SER A 39 -19.04 18.97 -42.99
N ALA A 40 -19.52 18.10 -42.10
CA ALA A 40 -20.90 17.60 -42.04
C ALA A 40 -21.32 16.49 -43.01
N PHE A 41 -21.51 15.27 -42.49
CA PHE A 41 -22.83 14.59 -42.52
C PHE A 41 -22.90 13.32 -41.64
N CYS A 42 -22.34 13.36 -40.43
CA CYS A 42 -22.74 12.40 -39.41
C CYS A 42 -24.13 12.78 -38.86
N PHE A 43 -24.87 11.74 -38.50
CA PHE A 43 -26.09 11.73 -37.66
C PHE A 43 -27.42 11.98 -38.37
N LEU A 44 -28.46 11.37 -37.77
CA LEU A 44 -29.91 11.37 -38.07
C LEU A 44 -30.36 9.99 -38.64
N LEU A 45 -31.23 9.16 -38.04
CA LEU A 45 -32.26 9.34 -37.01
C LEU A 45 -32.76 7.96 -36.52
N SER A 46 -33.12 7.84 -35.24
CA SER A 46 -34.35 7.15 -34.78
C SER A 46 -34.80 7.74 -33.44
N PRO A 47 -36.12 7.87 -33.19
CA PRO A 47 -36.68 8.98 -32.42
C PRO A 47 -37.30 8.59 -31.07
N LEU A 48 -37.53 9.63 -30.25
CA LEU A 48 -38.15 9.62 -28.91
C LEU A 48 -39.64 10.03 -28.94
N VAL A 49 -40.34 9.62 -27.88
CA VAL A 49 -41.74 9.85 -27.47
C VAL A 49 -42.09 11.33 -27.28
N ALA A 50 -43.35 11.67 -27.61
CA ALA A 50 -43.95 13.00 -27.52
C ALA A 50 -44.33 13.41 -26.08
N LEU A 51 -43.80 14.56 -25.64
CA LEU A 51 -44.33 15.40 -24.58
C LEU A 51 -45.06 16.57 -25.25
N ALA A 52 -46.23 16.96 -24.74
CA ALA A 52 -46.87 18.21 -25.13
C ALA A 52 -45.99 19.38 -24.65
N GLN A 53 -45.10 19.81 -25.54
CA GLN A 53 -44.26 20.99 -25.35
C GLN A 53 -45.16 22.23 -25.38
N ALA A 54 -44.76 23.31 -24.70
CA ALA A 54 -45.06 24.63 -25.23
C ALA A 54 -44.59 24.59 -26.68
N ASN A 55 -45.54 24.46 -27.59
CA ASN A 55 -45.22 24.31 -28.99
C ASN A 55 -44.39 25.55 -29.34
N ALA A 56 -43.17 25.35 -29.84
CA ALA A 56 -42.31 26.44 -30.29
C ALA A 56 -42.97 27.26 -31.42
N ASN A 57 -44.14 26.81 -31.88
CA ASN A 57 -44.96 27.43 -32.88
C ASN A 57 -46.08 28.28 -32.23
N PRO A 58 -46.21 29.55 -32.66
CA PRO A 58 -47.34 30.42 -32.34
C PRO A 58 -48.69 29.72 -32.54
N PRO A 59 -49.75 30.03 -31.77
CA PRO A 59 -51.05 29.39 -31.93
C PRO A 59 -51.64 29.62 -33.34
N GLU A 60 -52.34 28.63 -33.87
CA GLU A 60 -53.04 28.71 -35.18
C GLU A 60 -54.31 29.57 -35.14
N ARG A 61 -54.59 30.22 -34.00
CA ARG A 61 -55.78 31.03 -33.76
C ARG A 61 -55.40 32.31 -33.05
N LEU A 62 -56.00 33.42 -33.47
CA LEU A 62 -55.79 34.73 -32.86
C LEU A 62 -57.12 35.42 -32.60
N THR A 63 -57.38 35.86 -31.38
CA THR A 63 -58.58 36.63 -31.05
C THR A 63 -58.47 38.04 -31.61
N TYR A 64 -59.49 38.48 -32.35
CA TYR A 64 -59.56 39.84 -32.90
C TYR A 64 -60.92 40.46 -32.60
N GLN A 65 -60.91 41.70 -32.10
CA GLN A 65 -62.11 42.42 -31.67
C GLN A 65 -62.06 43.84 -32.23
N GLY A 66 -63.24 44.41 -32.49
CA GLY A 66 -63.33 45.77 -33.03
C GLY A 66 -64.71 46.36 -32.96
N PHE A 67 -64.80 47.62 -33.44
CA PHE A 67 -66.03 48.39 -33.56
C PHE A 67 -66.20 48.86 -35.00
N LEU A 68 -67.38 48.63 -35.58
CA LEU A 68 -67.77 49.01 -36.92
C LEU A 68 -68.80 50.13 -36.90
N ALA A 69 -68.51 51.19 -37.64
CA ALA A 69 -69.40 52.32 -37.85
C ALA A 69 -69.50 52.66 -39.35
N ASP A 70 -70.58 53.32 -39.74
CA ASP A 70 -70.77 53.86 -41.08
C ASP A 70 -69.91 55.12 -41.33
N GLY A 71 -69.99 55.67 -42.54
CA GLY A 71 -69.22 56.86 -42.94
C GLY A 71 -69.56 58.14 -42.17
N ASN A 72 -70.63 58.14 -41.38
CA ASN A 72 -71.02 59.23 -40.49
C ASN A 72 -70.67 58.95 -39.02
N GLY A 73 -69.99 57.83 -38.74
CA GLY A 73 -69.59 57.42 -37.39
C GLY A 73 -70.70 56.75 -36.57
N VAL A 74 -71.84 56.42 -37.19
CA VAL A 74 -72.94 55.71 -36.52
C VAL A 74 -72.63 54.21 -36.52
N ALA A 75 -72.78 53.54 -35.38
CA ALA A 75 -72.52 52.11 -35.26
C ALA A 75 -73.32 51.29 -36.31
N LEU A 76 -72.72 50.23 -36.86
CA LEU A 76 -73.48 49.26 -37.65
C LEU A 76 -74.32 48.37 -36.70
N ALA A 77 -75.46 47.86 -37.19
CA ALA A 77 -76.35 46.98 -36.42
C ALA A 77 -76.86 47.59 -35.08
N THR A 78 -77.33 48.84 -35.11
CA THR A 78 -77.77 49.61 -33.92
C THR A 78 -78.99 49.04 -33.20
N ASN A 79 -79.92 48.42 -33.93
CA ASN A 79 -81.22 48.02 -33.39
C ASN A 79 -81.35 46.49 -33.15
N ALA A 80 -80.51 45.68 -33.78
CA ALA A 80 -80.43 44.23 -33.58
C ALA A 80 -79.11 43.68 -34.17
N PRO A 81 -78.57 42.57 -33.65
CA PRO A 81 -77.39 41.91 -34.23
C PRO A 81 -77.59 41.59 -35.71
N LYS A 82 -76.61 41.92 -36.54
CA LYS A 82 -76.64 41.66 -37.98
C LYS A 82 -75.35 41.00 -38.45
N ASN A 83 -75.49 40.03 -39.33
CA ASN A 83 -74.35 39.34 -39.94
C ASN A 83 -73.81 40.14 -41.13
N TYR A 84 -72.49 40.29 -41.16
CA TYR A 84 -71.75 40.88 -42.26
C TYR A 84 -70.66 39.91 -42.70
N ASP A 85 -70.47 39.74 -44.00
CA ASP A 85 -69.29 39.04 -44.51
C ASP A 85 -68.08 39.96 -44.45
N VAL A 86 -67.10 39.57 -43.64
CA VAL A 86 -65.89 40.34 -43.39
C VAL A 86 -64.69 39.53 -43.85
N VAL A 87 -63.82 40.17 -44.61
CA VAL A 87 -62.53 39.62 -45.02
C VAL A 87 -61.44 40.22 -44.16
N PHE A 88 -60.73 39.36 -43.42
CA PHE A 88 -59.55 39.72 -42.64
C PHE A 88 -58.30 39.39 -43.43
N ARG A 89 -57.36 40.34 -43.49
CA ARG A 89 -56.06 40.16 -44.12
C ARG A 89 -54.95 40.55 -43.16
N ILE A 90 -53.87 39.80 -43.16
CA ILE A 90 -52.65 40.14 -42.41
C ILE A 90 -51.56 40.50 -43.42
N TRP A 91 -51.08 41.73 -43.28
CA TRP A 91 -50.05 42.32 -44.12
C TRP A 91 -48.74 42.45 -43.36
N ASP A 92 -47.63 42.47 -44.11
CA ASP A 92 -46.28 42.73 -43.59
C ASP A 92 -45.93 44.24 -43.51
N GLY A 93 -46.87 45.13 -43.90
CA GLY A 93 -46.69 46.58 -43.85
C GLY A 93 -47.99 47.35 -43.58
N GLN A 94 -47.85 48.51 -42.91
CA GLN A 94 -48.99 49.38 -42.56
C GLN A 94 -49.61 50.06 -43.79
N THR A 95 -48.77 50.45 -44.75
CA THR A 95 -49.13 51.02 -46.06
C THR A 95 -48.25 50.33 -47.11
N GLY A 96 -48.83 49.83 -48.20
CA GLY A 96 -48.12 48.91 -49.10
C GLY A 96 -47.89 47.52 -48.47
N GLY A 97 -46.93 46.74 -48.97
CA GLY A 97 -46.63 45.39 -48.44
C GLY A 97 -47.34 44.26 -49.19
N THR A 98 -47.01 43.03 -48.81
CA THR A 98 -47.58 41.79 -49.36
C THR A 98 -48.65 41.25 -48.42
N ASN A 99 -49.74 40.77 -49.00
CA ASN A 99 -50.77 40.05 -48.24
C ASN A 99 -50.18 38.69 -47.86
N ALA A 100 -49.92 38.47 -46.57
CA ALA A 100 -49.29 37.24 -46.10
C ALA A 100 -50.32 36.16 -45.75
N TRP A 101 -51.55 36.57 -45.43
CA TRP A 101 -52.62 35.66 -45.00
C TRP A 101 -53.98 36.35 -45.06
N THR A 102 -55.03 35.60 -45.36
CA THR A 102 -56.38 36.09 -45.57
C THR A 102 -57.40 35.03 -45.19
N GLU A 103 -58.53 35.47 -44.66
CA GLU A 103 -59.73 34.65 -44.54
C GLU A 103 -61.00 35.50 -44.67
N GLN A 104 -62.11 34.86 -45.01
CA GLN A 104 -63.45 35.44 -44.90
C GLN A 104 -64.22 34.72 -43.80
N GLN A 105 -64.88 35.51 -42.96
CA GLN A 105 -65.81 35.05 -41.94
C GLN A 105 -67.12 35.82 -42.05
N THR A 106 -68.23 35.15 -41.79
CA THR A 106 -69.51 35.82 -41.52
C THR A 106 -69.51 36.25 -40.06
N VAL A 107 -69.39 37.55 -39.82
CA VAL A 107 -69.23 38.16 -38.51
C VAL A 107 -70.56 38.75 -38.05
N THR A 108 -71.03 38.32 -36.90
CA THR A 108 -72.18 38.94 -36.24
C THR A 108 -71.73 40.22 -35.54
N VAL A 109 -72.30 41.34 -35.93
CA VAL A 109 -72.04 42.67 -35.33
C VAL A 109 -73.26 43.05 -34.51
N ASP A 110 -73.05 43.45 -33.25
CA ASP A 110 -74.09 43.93 -32.35
C ASP A 110 -73.71 45.32 -31.81
N LYS A 111 -74.54 46.33 -32.08
CA LYS A 111 -74.29 47.74 -31.69
C LYS A 111 -72.88 48.22 -32.06
N GLY A 112 -72.39 47.81 -33.22
CA GLY A 112 -71.07 48.11 -33.75
C GLY A 112 -69.95 47.17 -33.28
N PHE A 113 -70.10 46.43 -32.19
CA PHE A 113 -69.03 45.55 -31.69
C PHE A 113 -69.02 44.19 -32.38
N PHE A 114 -67.82 43.64 -32.56
CA PHE A 114 -67.62 42.26 -32.97
C PHE A 114 -66.41 41.63 -32.28
N SER A 115 -66.43 40.31 -32.15
CA SER A 115 -65.32 39.50 -31.68
C SER A 115 -65.25 38.22 -32.52
N VAL A 116 -64.08 37.93 -33.07
CA VAL A 116 -63.83 36.75 -33.91
C VAL A 116 -62.53 36.07 -33.50
N LEU A 117 -62.41 34.78 -33.83
CA LEU A 117 -61.14 34.08 -33.81
C LEU A 117 -60.63 33.95 -35.23
N LEU A 118 -59.51 34.60 -35.53
CA LEU A 118 -58.82 34.45 -36.79
C LEU A 118 -58.24 33.05 -36.90
N GLY A 119 -58.37 32.42 -38.08
CA GLY A 119 -57.97 31.03 -38.35
C GLY A 119 -59.12 30.02 -38.41
N GLU A 120 -60.36 30.44 -38.16
CA GLU A 120 -61.59 29.65 -38.33
C GLU A 120 -62.36 30.00 -39.61
N GLY A 121 -61.85 30.98 -40.38
CA GLY A 121 -62.51 31.45 -41.59
C GLY A 121 -62.23 30.58 -42.81
N THR A 122 -62.85 30.97 -43.91
CA THR A 122 -62.72 30.30 -45.19
C THR A 122 -61.77 31.07 -46.12
N GLN A 123 -61.11 30.38 -47.03
CA GLN A 123 -60.23 31.02 -48.01
C GLN A 123 -61.03 31.88 -48.99
N VAL A 124 -60.52 33.08 -49.28
CA VAL A 124 -61.11 34.00 -50.28
C VAL A 124 -60.64 33.62 -51.67
N THR A 125 -61.58 33.32 -52.56
CA THR A 125 -61.31 32.84 -53.93
C THR A 125 -61.72 33.81 -55.05
N SER A 126 -62.41 34.91 -54.72
CA SER A 126 -62.87 35.93 -55.68
C SER A 126 -62.65 37.34 -55.12
N PRO A 127 -62.10 38.30 -55.90
CA PRO A 127 -61.83 38.25 -57.35
C PRO A 127 -60.56 37.47 -57.75
N ALA A 128 -59.72 37.07 -56.79
CA ALA A 128 -58.59 36.17 -56.96
C ALA A 128 -58.40 35.32 -55.70
N THR A 129 -57.68 34.19 -55.80
CA THR A 129 -57.35 33.36 -54.63
C THR A 129 -56.29 34.04 -53.78
N GLU A 130 -56.63 34.36 -52.54
CA GLU A 130 -55.74 35.00 -51.58
C GLU A 130 -55.05 33.97 -50.66
N PRO A 131 -53.88 34.27 -50.06
CA PRO A 131 -53.14 33.32 -49.23
C PRO A 131 -53.91 32.92 -47.97
N HIS A 132 -54.07 31.63 -47.69
CA HIS A 132 -54.75 31.12 -46.48
C HIS A 132 -53.98 29.93 -45.90
N GLY A 133 -52.71 30.17 -45.54
CA GLY A 133 -51.85 29.18 -44.88
C GLY A 133 -52.11 29.07 -43.37
N ALA A 134 -51.32 28.23 -42.70
CA ALA A 134 -51.29 28.15 -41.24
C ALA A 134 -50.91 29.51 -40.63
N LEU A 135 -51.74 30.02 -39.72
CA LEU A 135 -51.58 31.33 -39.09
C LEU A 135 -50.28 31.41 -38.27
N SER A 136 -49.85 30.30 -37.68
CA SER A 136 -48.61 30.24 -36.89
C SER A 136 -47.37 30.64 -37.69
N THR A 137 -47.35 30.34 -38.99
CA THR A 137 -46.22 30.61 -39.89
C THR A 137 -45.94 32.10 -40.05
N LEU A 138 -46.91 32.96 -39.75
CA LEU A 138 -46.73 34.41 -39.81
C LEU A 138 -45.85 34.94 -38.69
N PHE A 139 -45.75 34.23 -37.56
CA PHE A 139 -45.12 34.71 -36.33
C PHE A 139 -43.81 33.98 -35.97
N THR A 140 -43.27 33.14 -36.86
CA THR A 140 -42.02 32.40 -36.63
C THR A 140 -40.79 33.05 -37.27
N ASN A 141 -40.97 34.04 -38.14
CA ASN A 141 -39.89 34.70 -38.88
C ASN A 141 -39.38 35.97 -38.19
N ALA A 142 -38.22 36.47 -38.61
CA ALA A 142 -37.57 37.65 -38.01
C ALA A 142 -38.40 38.96 -38.14
N THR A 143 -39.38 39.00 -39.05
CA THR A 143 -40.29 40.15 -39.25
C THR A 143 -41.65 39.93 -38.59
N ALA A 144 -41.80 38.90 -37.75
CA ALA A 144 -43.05 38.55 -37.07
C ALA A 144 -43.65 39.71 -36.27
N SER A 145 -42.82 40.65 -35.83
CA SER A 145 -43.24 41.86 -35.11
C SER A 145 -43.97 42.88 -36.01
N ASP A 146 -43.87 42.78 -37.33
CA ASP A 146 -44.47 43.68 -38.31
C ASP A 146 -45.64 42.97 -39.02
N ARG A 147 -46.72 42.72 -38.27
CA ARG A 147 -47.97 42.16 -38.80
C ARG A 147 -49.10 43.15 -38.59
N TYR A 148 -49.82 43.45 -39.66
CA TYR A 148 -50.87 44.46 -39.68
C TYR A 148 -52.18 43.86 -40.18
N VAL A 149 -53.25 44.01 -39.41
CA VAL A 149 -54.59 43.52 -39.77
C VAL A 149 -55.31 44.59 -40.58
N GLU A 150 -55.78 44.20 -41.76
CA GLU A 150 -56.70 44.94 -42.62
C GLU A 150 -58.06 44.22 -42.63
N MET A 151 -59.13 44.99 -42.58
CA MET A 151 -60.49 44.47 -42.60
C MET A 151 -61.24 45.04 -43.80
N THR A 152 -61.93 44.20 -44.56
CA THR A 152 -62.86 44.61 -45.61
C THR A 152 -64.25 44.09 -45.29
N VAL A 153 -65.22 44.99 -45.14
CA VAL A 153 -66.61 44.61 -44.90
C VAL A 153 -67.36 44.64 -46.22
N LYS A 154 -67.99 43.53 -46.59
CA LYS A 154 -68.68 43.41 -47.87
C LYS A 154 -70.03 44.10 -47.88
N GLY A 155 -70.37 44.74 -48.99
CA GLY A 155 -71.73 45.25 -49.23
C GLY A 155 -72.20 46.43 -48.39
N ILE A 156 -71.31 47.13 -47.67
CA ILE A 156 -71.68 48.28 -46.82
C ILE A 156 -71.41 49.65 -47.46
N GLY A 157 -70.76 49.70 -48.62
CA GLY A 157 -70.45 50.93 -49.35
C GLY A 157 -71.60 51.41 -50.24
N ALA A 158 -71.42 52.59 -50.85
CA ALA A 158 -72.36 53.10 -51.84
C ALA A 158 -72.59 52.08 -52.96
N ALA A 159 -73.85 51.88 -53.35
CA ALA A 159 -74.28 50.86 -54.33
C ALA A 159 -73.90 49.40 -53.99
N GLY A 160 -73.68 49.07 -52.71
CA GLY A 160 -73.34 47.72 -52.27
C GLY A 160 -71.89 47.33 -52.50
N ALA A 161 -70.99 48.31 -52.66
CA ALA A 161 -69.55 48.06 -52.78
C ALA A 161 -68.92 47.58 -51.47
N ASP A 162 -67.83 46.82 -51.58
CA ASP A 162 -67.02 46.39 -50.44
C ASP A 162 -66.17 47.55 -49.91
N VAL A 163 -66.15 47.75 -48.59
CA VAL A 163 -65.44 48.86 -47.95
C VAL A 163 -64.21 48.33 -47.22
N LYS A 164 -63.03 48.83 -47.59
CA LYS A 164 -61.77 48.58 -46.89
C LYS A 164 -61.60 49.56 -45.74
N ILE A 165 -61.33 49.05 -44.55
CA ILE A 165 -61.07 49.86 -43.37
C ILE A 165 -59.58 50.16 -43.27
N LEU A 166 -59.24 51.44 -43.35
CA LEU A 166 -57.88 51.98 -43.22
C LEU A 166 -57.85 52.99 -42.05
N PRO A 167 -56.72 53.15 -41.35
CA PRO A 167 -55.42 52.49 -41.54
C PRO A 167 -55.39 51.05 -40.98
N ARG A 168 -54.44 50.24 -41.44
CA ARG A 168 -54.21 48.87 -40.92
C ARG A 168 -53.66 48.91 -39.48
N LEU A 169 -54.12 48.00 -38.63
CA LEU A 169 -53.74 47.98 -37.21
C LEU A 169 -52.62 46.96 -36.96
N ARG A 170 -51.56 47.37 -36.27
CA ARG A 170 -50.43 46.49 -35.93
C ARG A 170 -50.79 45.51 -34.80
N LEU A 171 -50.41 44.24 -34.96
CA LEU A 171 -50.42 43.24 -33.91
C LEU A 171 -49.19 43.45 -33.00
N LEU A 172 -49.42 43.61 -31.70
CA LEU A 172 -48.37 43.78 -30.69
C LEU A 172 -48.37 42.57 -29.74
N THR A 173 -47.18 42.15 -29.29
CA THR A 173 -47.06 41.10 -28.27
C THR A 173 -47.42 41.66 -26.89
N ALA A 174 -48.08 40.86 -26.05
CA ALA A 174 -48.31 41.24 -24.67
C ALA A 174 -46.96 41.33 -23.91
N PRO A 175 -46.74 42.36 -23.08
CA PRO A 175 -45.43 42.62 -22.45
C PRO A 175 -44.87 41.46 -21.60
N TYR A 176 -45.71 40.51 -21.16
CA TYR A 176 -45.29 39.34 -20.38
C TYR A 176 -44.71 38.18 -21.20
N ALA A 177 -44.77 38.22 -22.54
CA ALA A 177 -44.00 37.28 -23.38
C ALA A 177 -42.51 37.66 -23.45
N TYR A 178 -42.13 38.86 -22.98
CA TYR A 178 -40.76 39.34 -22.95
C TYR A 178 -39.90 38.66 -21.85
N LEU A 179 -40.54 38.09 -20.82
CA LEU A 179 -39.87 37.37 -19.72
C LEU A 179 -39.85 35.86 -19.99
N ALA A 180 -39.22 35.40 -21.07
CA ALA A 180 -38.96 33.98 -21.27
C ALA A 180 -38.11 33.45 -20.10
N THR A 181 -38.76 32.84 -19.10
CA THR A 181 -38.19 32.58 -17.76
C THR A 181 -37.31 31.33 -17.71
N LYS A 182 -37.25 30.54 -18.79
CA LYS A 182 -36.32 29.41 -18.95
C LYS A 182 -35.82 29.36 -20.38
N ALA A 183 -34.52 29.56 -20.57
CA ALA A 183 -33.85 29.27 -21.82
C ALA A 183 -33.81 27.75 -22.02
N ILE A 184 -34.43 27.26 -23.11
CA ILE A 184 -34.52 25.82 -23.44
C ILE A 184 -33.13 25.23 -23.69
N SER A 185 -32.14 26.06 -24.06
CA SER A 185 -30.74 25.69 -24.20
C SER A 185 -29.83 26.89 -23.93
N ALA A 186 -29.17 26.91 -22.78
CA ALA A 186 -28.08 27.85 -22.51
C ALA A 186 -26.77 27.28 -23.09
N ASN A 187 -26.17 27.98 -24.05
CA ASN A 187 -24.93 27.54 -24.69
C ASN A 187 -23.73 27.61 -23.74
N SER A 188 -23.81 28.47 -22.73
CA SER A 188 -22.88 28.61 -21.61
C SER A 188 -23.65 29.11 -20.40
N VAL A 189 -23.30 28.62 -19.22
CA VAL A 189 -23.83 29.09 -17.93
C VAL A 189 -22.64 29.62 -17.14
N ASP A 190 -22.73 30.87 -16.68
CA ASP A 190 -21.76 31.39 -15.71
C ASP A 190 -21.94 30.64 -14.38
N GLY A 191 -20.94 29.83 -14.01
CA GLY A 191 -20.96 29.06 -12.77
C GLY A 191 -21.11 29.93 -11.51
N GLY A 192 -20.68 31.20 -11.55
CA GLY A 192 -20.84 32.15 -10.43
C GLY A 192 -22.29 32.60 -10.20
N ALA A 193 -23.14 32.50 -11.24
CA ALA A 193 -24.57 32.80 -11.14
C ALA A 193 -25.41 31.61 -10.64
N VAL A 194 -24.80 30.42 -10.50
CA VAL A 194 -25.47 29.23 -9.96
C VAL A 194 -25.44 29.29 -8.44
N THR A 195 -26.45 29.91 -7.85
CA THR A 195 -26.58 30.06 -6.40
C THR A 195 -27.05 28.79 -5.68
N SER A 196 -27.70 27.86 -6.39
CA SER A 196 -28.08 26.53 -5.90
C SER A 196 -28.41 25.57 -7.05
N GLY A 197 -28.32 24.26 -6.83
CA GLY A 197 -28.66 23.22 -7.82
C GLY A 197 -27.73 22.02 -7.76
N THR A 198 -28.03 20.99 -8.56
CA THR A 198 -27.16 19.82 -8.75
C THR A 198 -26.76 19.70 -10.22
N VAL A 199 -25.51 19.32 -10.48
CA VAL A 199 -25.00 18.96 -11.80
C VAL A 199 -24.75 17.46 -11.81
N PRO A 200 -25.43 16.67 -12.65
CA PRO A 200 -25.18 15.23 -12.73
C PRO A 200 -23.76 14.91 -13.19
N ASP A 201 -23.17 13.85 -12.66
CA ASP A 201 -21.80 13.40 -12.96
C ASP A 201 -21.49 13.29 -14.46
N VAL A 202 -22.45 12.88 -15.28
CA VAL A 202 -22.31 12.77 -16.75
C VAL A 202 -21.99 14.10 -17.45
N ARG A 203 -22.26 15.22 -16.77
CA ARG A 203 -22.00 16.58 -17.27
C ARG A 203 -20.72 17.18 -16.72
N LEU A 204 -20.06 16.53 -15.77
CA LEU A 204 -18.80 16.97 -15.23
C LEU A 204 -17.65 16.53 -16.14
N SER A 205 -16.61 17.36 -16.21
CA SER A 205 -15.40 16.98 -16.93
C SER A 205 -14.68 15.83 -16.21
N PRO A 206 -13.87 15.03 -16.90
CA PRO A 206 -13.07 13.96 -16.29
C PRO A 206 -12.08 14.42 -15.20
N ASN A 207 -11.81 15.73 -15.10
CA ASN A 207 -10.91 16.31 -14.10
C ASN A 207 -11.59 16.61 -12.76
N VAL A 208 -12.91 16.41 -12.66
CA VAL A 208 -13.68 16.61 -11.43
C VAL A 208 -14.02 15.25 -10.84
N ALA A 209 -13.84 15.11 -9.52
CA ALA A 209 -14.19 13.87 -8.85
C ALA A 209 -15.71 13.64 -8.87
N LEU A 210 -16.12 12.45 -9.31
CA LEU A 210 -17.52 12.01 -9.38
C LEU A 210 -18.03 11.46 -8.03
N LEU A 211 -19.34 11.51 -7.79
CA LEU A 211 -19.92 11.06 -6.52
C LEU A 211 -20.02 9.52 -6.46
N ASN A 212 -19.53 8.92 -5.37
CA ASN A 212 -19.63 7.47 -5.09
C ASN A 212 -19.10 6.55 -6.21
N LEU A 213 -18.12 7.03 -6.99
CA LEU A 213 -17.51 6.32 -8.11
C LEU A 213 -15.99 6.22 -7.94
N ALA A 214 -15.37 5.26 -8.64
CA ALA A 214 -13.92 5.15 -8.75
C ALA A 214 -13.38 6.26 -9.67
N GLN A 215 -12.38 7.01 -9.20
CA GLN A 215 -11.82 8.14 -9.93
C GLN A 215 -10.57 7.72 -10.72
N THR A 216 -10.46 8.15 -11.97
CA THR A 216 -9.25 7.97 -12.80
C THR A 216 -8.88 9.32 -13.39
N PHE A 217 -7.81 9.93 -12.89
CA PHE A 217 -7.27 11.18 -13.40
C PHE A 217 -6.19 10.87 -14.44
N THR A 218 -6.27 11.50 -15.62
CA THR A 218 -5.29 11.31 -16.71
C THR A 218 -4.02 12.16 -16.52
N ALA A 219 -4.09 13.19 -15.68
CA ALA A 219 -2.97 14.03 -15.27
C ALA A 219 -2.62 13.81 -13.80
N ILE A 220 -1.44 14.27 -13.36
CA ILE A 220 -1.01 14.20 -11.96
C ILE A 220 -1.89 15.15 -11.12
N PRO A 221 -2.67 14.63 -10.15
CA PRO A 221 -3.45 15.48 -9.26
C PRO A 221 -2.54 16.12 -8.21
N THR A 222 -2.51 17.46 -8.17
CA THR A 222 -1.79 18.23 -7.16
C THR A 222 -2.76 18.76 -6.11
N PHE A 223 -2.58 18.37 -4.85
CA PHE A 223 -3.39 18.87 -3.73
C PHE A 223 -2.60 19.94 -2.97
N GLY A 224 -3.15 21.15 -2.86
CA GLY A 224 -2.48 22.30 -2.23
C GLY A 224 -2.37 22.25 -0.70
N SER A 225 -2.89 21.19 -0.07
CA SER A 225 -2.89 20.97 1.37
C SER A 225 -2.73 19.47 1.68
N GLY A 226 -2.73 19.10 2.97
CA GLY A 226 -2.64 17.70 3.39
C GLY A 226 -3.76 16.82 2.81
N LEU A 227 -3.37 15.68 2.25
CA LEU A 227 -4.25 14.67 1.66
C LEU A 227 -4.68 13.68 2.75
N ARG A 228 -5.99 13.62 3.05
CA ARG A 228 -6.55 12.69 4.04
C ARG A 228 -7.28 11.55 3.33
N PHE A 229 -6.89 10.31 3.62
CA PHE A 229 -7.57 9.11 3.14
C PHE A 229 -8.29 8.44 4.31
N SER A 230 -9.48 7.90 4.07
CA SER A 230 -10.20 7.05 5.04
C SER A 230 -9.59 5.64 5.14
N SER A 231 -8.60 5.32 4.31
CA SER A 231 -7.94 4.01 4.21
C SER A 231 -6.55 4.15 3.55
N SER A 232 -5.86 3.03 3.31
CA SER A 232 -4.52 3.02 2.71
C SER A 232 -4.48 3.59 1.29
N ILE A 233 -3.38 4.27 0.94
CA ILE A 233 -2.97 4.45 -0.46
C ILE A 233 -2.46 3.09 -0.93
N GLN A 234 -3.14 2.45 -1.88
CA GLN A 234 -2.66 1.25 -2.55
C GLN A 234 -2.15 1.67 -3.94
N SER A 235 -0.87 1.42 -4.27
CA SER A 235 -0.38 1.69 -5.63
C SER A 235 -0.66 0.54 -6.61
N ILE A 236 -0.86 -0.69 -6.11
CA ILE A 236 -1.25 -1.91 -6.86
C ILE A 236 -2.02 -2.81 -5.87
N GLY A 237 -2.98 -3.62 -6.35
CA GLY A 237 -3.80 -4.52 -5.54
C GLY A 237 -3.00 -5.42 -4.58
N GLY A 238 -3.66 -5.88 -3.51
CA GLY A 238 -3.09 -6.70 -2.44
C GLY A 238 -3.71 -6.42 -1.08
N ASN A 239 -3.12 -6.95 0.00
CA ASN A 239 -3.60 -6.68 1.36
C ASN A 239 -3.61 -5.17 1.64
N ALA A 240 -4.62 -4.69 2.37
CA ALA A 240 -4.61 -3.33 2.87
C ALA A 240 -3.55 -3.16 3.96
N ARG A 241 -2.99 -1.96 4.10
CA ARG A 241 -2.23 -1.61 5.30
C ARG A 241 -3.13 -1.73 6.52
N GLY A 242 -2.61 -2.27 7.61
CA GLY A 242 -3.34 -2.38 8.88
C GLY A 242 -3.60 -1.00 9.49
N GLY A 243 -4.54 -0.93 10.43
CA GLY A 243 -4.81 0.31 11.17
C GLY A 243 -3.55 0.81 11.91
N ASN A 244 -3.25 2.11 11.78
CA ASN A 244 -2.06 2.74 12.39
C ASN A 244 -0.71 2.13 11.96
N SER A 245 -0.66 1.42 10.83
CA SER A 245 0.59 0.84 10.32
C SER A 245 1.38 1.83 9.46
N VAL A 246 2.69 1.62 9.42
CA VAL A 246 3.64 2.33 8.57
C VAL A 246 4.23 1.34 7.57
N ASP A 247 4.18 1.66 6.28
CA ASP A 247 4.76 0.86 5.20
C ASP A 247 5.50 1.79 4.24
N LEU A 248 6.83 1.81 4.35
CA LEU A 248 7.73 2.69 3.59
C LEU A 248 8.47 1.96 2.45
N GLN A 249 8.14 0.70 2.16
CA GLN A 249 8.79 -0.02 1.06
C GLN A 249 8.36 0.55 -0.30
N THR A 250 9.31 0.82 -1.18
CA THR A 250 9.04 1.44 -2.50
C THR A 250 8.76 0.40 -3.59
N GLU A 251 9.05 -0.87 -3.32
CA GLU A 251 8.84 -1.98 -4.24
C GLU A 251 8.15 -3.16 -3.54
N ARG A 252 7.06 -3.64 -4.14
CA ARG A 252 6.35 -4.85 -3.73
C ARG A 252 6.59 -5.91 -4.80
N SER A 253 7.67 -6.66 -4.66
CA SER A 253 8.08 -7.68 -5.63
C SER A 253 7.15 -8.90 -5.59
N GLY A 254 6.15 -8.94 -6.49
CA GLY A 254 5.46 -10.17 -6.91
C GLY A 254 4.51 -10.85 -5.92
N VAL A 255 4.27 -10.29 -4.73
CA VAL A 255 3.31 -10.84 -3.76
C VAL A 255 2.40 -9.77 -3.17
N ASN A 256 1.09 -10.01 -3.27
CA ASN A 256 0.01 -9.21 -2.68
C ASN A 256 0.12 -9.07 -1.15
N SER A 257 0.94 -9.89 -0.50
CA SER A 257 1.17 -9.91 0.95
C SER A 257 2.33 -9.04 1.43
N ALA A 258 3.15 -8.47 0.54
CA ALA A 258 4.27 -7.59 0.91
C ALA A 258 3.78 -6.22 1.41
N VAL A 259 3.15 -6.23 2.58
CA VAL A 259 2.43 -5.11 3.18
C VAL A 259 2.57 -5.18 4.70
N ALA A 260 2.60 -4.01 5.35
CA ALA A 260 2.36 -3.86 6.78
C ALA A 260 0.86 -4.05 7.07
N SER A 261 0.37 -5.30 6.97
CA SER A 261 -1.05 -5.64 7.01
C SER A 261 -1.61 -5.79 8.43
N GLY A 262 -0.77 -6.08 9.42
CA GLY A 262 -1.17 -6.12 10.82
C GLY A 262 -1.39 -4.71 11.40
N PRO A 263 -2.26 -4.55 12.41
CA PRO A 263 -2.42 -3.27 13.12
C PRO A 263 -1.11 -2.89 13.82
N TYR A 264 -0.79 -1.59 13.83
CA TYR A 264 0.43 -1.01 14.43
C TYR A 264 1.75 -1.57 13.87
N CYS A 265 1.73 -2.22 12.71
CA CYS A 265 2.94 -2.73 12.07
C CYS A 265 3.84 -1.60 11.54
N VAL A 266 5.14 -1.88 11.43
CA VAL A 266 6.09 -1.01 10.75
C VAL A 266 6.90 -1.81 9.73
N ILE A 267 6.93 -1.36 8.48
CA ILE A 267 7.92 -1.73 7.48
C ILE A 267 8.74 -0.48 7.18
N GLY A 268 9.99 -0.46 7.61
CA GLY A 268 10.87 0.72 7.51
C GLY A 268 11.33 1.06 6.09
N GLY A 269 11.23 0.12 5.14
CA GLY A 269 11.60 0.32 3.74
C GLY A 269 11.98 -1.00 3.04
N GLY A 270 12.80 -0.90 1.98
CA GLY A 270 13.28 -2.05 1.22
C GLY A 270 12.29 -2.56 0.18
N ALA A 271 12.30 -3.87 -0.10
CA ALA A 271 11.45 -4.48 -1.11
C ALA A 271 10.95 -5.88 -0.70
N GLY A 272 9.67 -6.17 -0.99
CA GLY A 272 9.08 -7.49 -0.78
C GLY A 272 8.87 -7.89 0.69
N ASN A 273 8.77 -6.92 1.59
CA ASN A 273 8.68 -7.16 3.03
C ASN A 273 7.21 -7.32 3.48
N THR A 274 6.97 -8.24 4.41
CA THR A 274 5.65 -8.52 4.99
C THR A 274 5.68 -8.33 6.51
N ALA A 275 4.81 -7.49 7.06
CA ALA A 275 4.56 -7.39 8.50
C ALA A 275 3.07 -7.62 8.75
N SER A 276 2.72 -8.75 9.36
CA SER A 276 1.31 -9.17 9.51
C SER A 276 0.88 -9.46 10.94
N GLY A 277 1.81 -9.67 11.87
CA GLY A 277 1.49 -9.82 13.29
C GLY A 277 1.12 -8.50 13.95
N TYR A 278 0.34 -8.52 15.03
CA TYR A 278 0.03 -7.33 15.81
C TYR A 278 1.34 -6.66 16.29
N ALA A 279 1.51 -5.35 16.00
CA ALA A 279 2.72 -4.58 16.35
C ALA A 279 4.05 -5.20 15.85
N ALA A 280 4.02 -5.95 14.75
CA ALA A 280 5.21 -6.52 14.14
C ALA A 280 6.05 -5.46 13.42
N THR A 281 7.38 -5.66 13.42
CA THR A 281 8.32 -4.74 12.78
C THR A 281 9.20 -5.47 11.77
N VAL A 282 9.22 -4.97 10.54
CA VAL A 282 10.30 -5.25 9.59
C VAL A 282 11.13 -3.98 9.46
N ALA A 283 12.38 -4.00 9.92
CA ALA A 283 13.23 -2.81 9.87
C ALA A 283 13.49 -2.31 8.44
N GLY A 284 13.53 -3.25 7.48
CA GLY A 284 13.77 -2.98 6.06
C GLY A 284 14.37 -4.23 5.40
N GLY A 285 15.13 -4.03 4.32
CA GLY A 285 15.81 -5.11 3.62
C GLY A 285 14.95 -5.78 2.54
N TYR A 286 15.20 -7.07 2.27
CA TYR A 286 14.62 -7.77 1.12
C TYR A 286 13.92 -9.07 1.54
N PHE A 287 12.64 -9.22 1.20
CA PHE A 287 11.86 -10.45 1.45
C PHE A 287 11.81 -10.92 2.92
N ASN A 288 11.77 -9.98 3.87
CA ASN A 288 11.58 -10.32 5.28
C ASN A 288 10.10 -10.50 5.62
N THR A 289 9.82 -11.34 6.61
CA THR A 289 8.46 -11.61 7.11
C THR A 289 8.44 -11.52 8.63
N ALA A 290 7.70 -10.56 9.18
CA ALA A 290 7.40 -10.46 10.61
C ALA A 290 5.90 -10.80 10.79
N ALA A 291 5.61 -12.10 10.94
CA ALA A 291 4.23 -12.61 10.98
C ALA A 291 3.72 -12.88 12.40
N GLY A 292 4.60 -13.05 13.39
CA GLY A 292 4.21 -13.17 14.79
C GLY A 292 3.87 -11.84 15.44
N ASP A 293 2.99 -11.84 16.43
CA ASP A 293 2.71 -10.65 17.25
C ASP A 293 3.98 -10.18 17.96
N PHE A 294 4.24 -8.88 17.97
CA PHE A 294 5.46 -8.26 18.52
C PHE A 294 6.78 -8.82 17.93
N SER A 295 6.73 -9.42 16.74
CA SER A 295 7.92 -9.96 16.09
C SER A 295 8.77 -8.89 15.40
N PHE A 296 10.05 -9.18 15.22
CA PHE A 296 11.01 -8.32 14.54
C PHE A 296 11.77 -9.11 13.46
N ALA A 297 11.78 -8.62 12.22
CA ALA A 297 12.56 -9.20 11.13
C ALA A 297 13.43 -8.16 10.41
N ALA A 298 14.65 -8.53 10.02
CA ALA A 298 15.55 -7.63 9.30
C ALA A 298 16.60 -8.40 8.46
N GLY A 299 17.13 -7.71 7.44
CA GLY A 299 18.18 -8.24 6.56
C GLY A 299 17.61 -8.80 5.26
N ALA A 300 17.92 -10.05 4.89
CA ALA A 300 17.32 -10.70 3.72
C ALA A 300 16.77 -12.10 4.04
N ASN A 301 15.52 -12.37 3.63
CA ASN A 301 14.83 -13.64 3.86
C ASN A 301 14.70 -14.07 5.35
N ALA A 302 14.67 -13.11 6.28
CA ALA A 302 14.39 -13.37 7.69
C ALA A 302 12.88 -13.57 7.93
N LYS A 303 12.49 -14.68 8.58
CA LYS A 303 11.08 -15.07 8.82
C LYS A 303 10.79 -15.19 10.32
N ALA A 304 10.38 -14.09 10.95
CA ALA A 304 9.91 -14.05 12.32
C ALA A 304 8.43 -14.49 12.39
N ASN A 305 8.20 -15.79 12.22
CA ASN A 305 6.86 -16.39 12.06
C ASN A 305 6.05 -16.54 13.35
N HIS A 306 6.71 -16.49 14.51
CA HIS A 306 6.11 -16.72 15.82
C HIS A 306 6.15 -15.47 16.69
N ALA A 307 5.21 -15.37 17.65
CA ALA A 307 5.10 -14.21 18.54
C ALA A 307 6.40 -13.94 19.31
N GLY A 308 6.77 -12.67 19.45
CA GLY A 308 7.96 -12.21 20.17
C GLY A 308 9.30 -12.65 19.57
N SER A 309 9.30 -13.27 18.38
CA SER A 309 10.56 -13.69 17.74
C SER A 309 11.28 -12.51 17.08
N PHE A 310 12.60 -12.45 17.27
CA PHE A 310 13.51 -11.55 16.59
C PHE A 310 14.36 -12.38 15.62
N VAL A 311 14.31 -12.09 14.33
CA VAL A 311 15.11 -12.79 13.32
C VAL A 311 15.89 -11.80 12.48
N TRP A 312 17.23 -11.93 12.46
CA TRP A 312 18.10 -11.23 11.53
C TRP A 312 18.80 -12.23 10.62
N ALA A 313 18.83 -11.94 9.32
CA ALA A 313 19.50 -12.78 8.34
C ALA A 313 20.35 -11.98 7.35
N ASP A 314 21.52 -12.48 7.04
CA ASP A 314 22.42 -11.96 6.01
C ASP A 314 21.85 -12.09 4.57
N TRP A 315 22.62 -11.66 3.57
CA TRP A 315 22.23 -11.61 2.13
C TRP A 315 21.91 -12.98 1.50
N GLN A 316 22.08 -14.09 2.21
CA GLN A 316 21.82 -15.40 1.63
C GLN A 316 20.38 -15.52 1.11
N ALA A 317 20.23 -16.02 -0.12
CA ALA A 317 18.94 -16.24 -0.77
C ALA A 317 18.27 -17.54 -0.26
N ALA A 318 18.10 -17.64 1.05
CA ALA A 318 17.47 -18.78 1.72
C ALA A 318 16.68 -18.30 2.93
N ASP A 319 15.50 -18.86 3.15
CA ASP A 319 14.70 -18.52 4.32
C ASP A 319 15.42 -18.89 5.62
N PHE A 320 15.39 -17.98 6.59
CA PHE A 320 15.84 -18.22 7.95
C PHE A 320 14.70 -17.91 8.90
N ALA A 321 14.10 -18.94 9.50
CA ALA A 321 12.81 -18.83 10.16
C ALA A 321 12.85 -19.15 11.65
N SER A 322 12.05 -18.45 12.44
CA SER A 322 11.72 -18.88 13.80
C SER A 322 10.90 -20.16 13.77
N THR A 323 11.13 -21.01 14.77
CA THR A 323 10.51 -22.33 14.94
C THR A 323 9.55 -22.36 16.13
N THR A 324 9.64 -21.39 17.04
CA THR A 324 8.69 -21.16 18.13
C THR A 324 8.72 -19.70 18.58
N ALA A 325 7.83 -19.33 19.50
CA ALA A 325 7.74 -17.98 20.06
C ALA A 325 8.99 -17.57 20.86
N ASN A 326 9.21 -16.26 20.97
CA ASN A 326 10.25 -15.64 21.81
C ASN A 326 11.70 -16.07 21.49
N GLN A 327 11.98 -16.47 20.26
CA GLN A 327 13.35 -16.78 19.82
C GLN A 327 14.06 -15.54 19.30
N PHE A 328 15.34 -15.39 19.64
CA PHE A 328 16.26 -14.48 18.95
C PHE A 328 17.21 -15.29 18.06
N LEU A 329 17.08 -15.14 16.75
CA LEU A 329 17.84 -15.89 15.75
C LEU A 329 18.66 -14.95 14.87
N ILE A 330 19.93 -15.30 14.65
CA ILE A 330 20.85 -14.54 13.79
C ILE A 330 21.51 -15.51 12.81
N ARG A 331 21.41 -15.24 11.51
CA ARG A 331 22.26 -15.87 10.48
C ARG A 331 23.22 -14.84 9.92
N ALA A 332 24.48 -14.94 10.30
CA ALA A 332 25.57 -14.09 9.82
C ALA A 332 26.74 -14.97 9.39
N VAL A 333 26.86 -15.28 8.09
CA VAL A 333 27.94 -16.16 7.57
C VAL A 333 29.35 -15.62 7.87
N GLY A 334 29.50 -14.31 7.97
CA GLY A 334 30.74 -13.64 8.38
C GLY A 334 30.99 -13.58 9.88
N GLY A 335 30.08 -14.12 10.70
CA GLY A 335 30.16 -14.14 12.17
C GLY A 335 29.49 -12.96 12.87
N VAL A 336 29.30 -13.11 14.18
CA VAL A 336 28.77 -12.10 15.11
C VAL A 336 29.91 -11.58 15.96
N GLY A 337 30.24 -10.29 15.83
CA GLY A 337 31.28 -9.64 16.62
C GLY A 337 30.70 -8.81 17.77
N ILE A 338 31.22 -8.99 18.98
CA ILE A 338 30.97 -8.12 20.14
C ILE A 338 32.29 -7.49 20.54
N GLY A 339 32.42 -6.17 20.36
CA GLY A 339 33.70 -5.46 20.57
C GLY A 339 34.78 -5.76 19.53
N THR A 340 34.42 -6.40 18.42
CA THR A 340 35.31 -6.70 17.28
C THR A 340 34.57 -6.50 15.96
N THR A 341 35.28 -6.09 14.91
CA THR A 341 34.77 -5.92 13.54
C THR A 341 35.21 -7.04 12.60
N THR A 342 36.07 -7.95 13.07
CA THR A 342 36.59 -9.09 12.29
C THR A 342 36.43 -10.39 13.10
N PRO A 343 35.21 -10.93 13.22
CA PRO A 343 34.97 -12.14 14.00
C PRO A 343 35.79 -13.33 13.46
N ALA A 344 36.57 -13.99 14.32
CA ALA A 344 37.34 -15.17 13.95
C ALA A 344 36.51 -16.48 13.96
N ALA A 345 35.27 -16.41 14.46
CA ALA A 345 34.33 -17.51 14.55
C ALA A 345 32.88 -17.01 14.38
N ALA A 346 31.91 -17.92 14.40
CA ALA A 346 30.49 -17.57 14.28
C ALA A 346 30.02 -16.59 15.36
N LEU A 347 30.59 -16.66 16.57
CA LEU A 347 30.47 -15.66 17.63
C LEU A 347 31.87 -15.36 18.16
N ASP A 348 32.27 -14.10 18.15
CA ASP A 348 33.55 -13.63 18.66
C ASP A 348 33.33 -12.42 19.58
N VAL A 349 33.82 -12.51 20.81
CA VAL A 349 33.64 -11.51 21.85
C VAL A 349 35.01 -11.04 22.30
N ASN A 350 35.36 -9.79 21.97
CA ASN A 350 36.55 -9.13 22.48
C ASN A 350 36.28 -8.61 23.90
N GLY A 351 36.29 -9.51 24.88
CA GLY A 351 35.97 -9.21 26.27
C GLY A 351 35.60 -10.44 27.09
N SER A 352 35.09 -10.21 28.30
CA SER A 352 34.61 -11.29 29.18
C SER A 352 33.20 -11.75 28.79
N VAL A 353 32.96 -13.06 28.84
CA VAL A 353 31.63 -13.65 28.69
C VAL A 353 31.14 -14.15 30.05
N PHE A 354 30.04 -13.58 30.54
CA PHE A 354 29.39 -14.02 31.78
C PHE A 354 28.21 -14.93 31.44
N ALA A 355 28.37 -16.23 31.67
CA ALA A 355 27.27 -17.20 31.57
C ALA A 355 26.74 -17.49 32.99
N GLY A 356 25.56 -16.98 33.33
CA GLY A 356 24.93 -17.21 34.65
C GLY A 356 24.44 -18.65 34.87
N GLY A 357 24.51 -19.50 33.85
CA GLY A 357 24.17 -20.92 33.89
C GLY A 357 25.24 -21.77 33.23
N ALA A 358 24.91 -23.03 32.92
CA ALA A 358 25.84 -23.95 32.29
C ALA A 358 26.19 -23.54 30.84
N ALA A 359 27.48 -23.54 30.50
CA ALA A 359 27.97 -23.41 29.14
C ALA A 359 28.21 -24.81 28.53
N ASN A 360 27.26 -25.30 27.72
CA ASN A 360 27.36 -26.59 27.07
C ASN A 360 28.11 -26.48 25.74
N ALA A 361 29.26 -27.13 25.61
CA ALA A 361 30.04 -27.16 24.38
C ALA A 361 30.63 -28.56 24.15
N SER A 362 30.68 -28.99 22.89
CA SER A 362 31.41 -30.20 22.50
C SER A 362 32.93 -30.07 22.70
N ARG A 363 33.43 -28.82 22.66
CA ARG A 363 34.81 -28.47 22.98
C ARG A 363 34.86 -27.10 23.65
N PHE A 364 35.50 -27.03 24.82
CA PHE A 364 35.89 -25.77 25.46
C PHE A 364 37.41 -25.61 25.33
N LEU A 365 37.87 -24.72 24.45
CA LEU A 365 39.28 -24.44 24.23
C LEU A 365 39.65 -23.12 24.91
N ILE A 366 40.65 -23.16 25.78
CA ILE A 366 41.21 -21.98 26.44
C ILE A 366 42.64 -21.85 25.96
N THR A 367 42.91 -20.78 25.21
CA THR A 367 44.25 -20.45 24.70
C THR A 367 45.04 -19.58 25.68
N GLY A 368 44.35 -18.96 26.66
CA GLY A 368 44.96 -18.22 27.75
C GLY A 368 45.57 -19.12 28.83
N ASN A 369 46.17 -18.49 29.84
CA ASN A 369 47.06 -19.19 30.76
C ASN A 369 46.36 -19.92 31.91
N GLN A 370 45.06 -19.72 32.17
CA GLN A 370 44.41 -20.16 33.41
C GLN A 370 42.95 -20.60 33.21
N ILE A 371 42.54 -21.60 33.99
CA ILE A 371 41.14 -21.95 34.27
C ILE A 371 41.01 -21.89 35.79
N GLN A 372 40.07 -21.08 36.30
CA GLN A 372 39.85 -20.92 37.73
C GLN A 372 38.36 -20.95 38.01
N GLN A 373 37.94 -21.78 38.96
CA GLN A 373 36.58 -21.79 39.48
C GLN A 373 36.54 -20.96 40.76
N TYR A 374 35.52 -20.12 40.86
CA TYR A 374 35.21 -19.35 42.06
C TYR A 374 33.84 -19.79 42.59
N ALA A 375 33.72 -19.94 43.90
CA ALA A 375 32.45 -20.05 44.59
C ALA A 375 32.32 -18.85 45.53
N ASN A 376 31.30 -18.00 45.34
CA ASN A 376 31.08 -16.80 46.18
C ASN A 376 32.33 -15.90 46.35
N GLY A 377 33.10 -15.72 45.28
CA GLY A 377 34.28 -14.84 45.28
C GLY A 377 35.56 -15.45 45.87
N THR A 378 35.53 -16.69 46.35
CA THR A 378 36.75 -17.41 46.77
C THR A 378 37.11 -18.49 45.74
N PRO A 379 38.42 -18.74 45.49
CA PRO A 379 38.85 -19.87 44.68
C PRO A 379 38.27 -21.17 45.24
N SER A 380 37.71 -22.00 44.36
CA SER A 380 37.17 -23.31 44.71
C SER A 380 37.78 -24.41 43.83
N ASP A 381 37.64 -25.65 44.27
CA ASP A 381 38.15 -26.81 43.52
C ASP A 381 37.46 -26.92 42.17
N MET A 382 38.25 -27.00 41.10
CA MET A 382 37.72 -27.28 39.76
C MET A 382 37.36 -28.76 39.65
N ASN A 383 36.06 -29.04 39.50
CA ASN A 383 35.61 -30.41 39.28
C ASN A 383 35.63 -30.75 37.77
N LEU A 384 36.51 -31.69 37.37
CA LEU A 384 36.59 -32.22 36.00
C LEU A 384 36.01 -33.63 35.95
N ASN A 385 34.69 -33.73 35.78
CA ASN A 385 34.01 -35.03 35.59
C ASN A 385 34.11 -35.47 34.13
N TYR A 386 34.96 -36.45 33.84
CA TYR A 386 35.10 -37.04 32.49
C TYR A 386 34.51 -38.46 32.47
N ASN A 387 33.52 -38.72 31.59
CA ASN A 387 32.95 -40.05 31.40
C ASN A 387 33.68 -40.75 30.25
N GLY A 388 34.85 -41.32 30.55
CA GLY A 388 35.72 -41.99 29.58
C GLY A 388 36.75 -41.05 28.93
N GLY A 389 38.01 -41.16 29.37
CA GLY A 389 39.13 -40.37 28.89
C GLY A 389 40.22 -40.21 29.95
N ASN A 390 41.26 -39.42 29.65
CA ASN A 390 42.28 -39.03 30.62
C ASN A 390 42.29 -37.51 30.74
N VAL A 391 42.46 -36.98 31.95
CA VAL A 391 42.90 -35.58 32.12
C VAL A 391 44.38 -35.55 31.76
N TYR A 392 44.81 -34.65 30.89
CA TYR A 392 46.23 -34.46 30.57
C TYR A 392 46.75 -33.16 31.18
N VAL A 393 47.91 -33.22 31.83
CA VAL A 393 48.66 -32.05 32.32
C VAL A 393 49.99 -32.03 31.59
N ARG A 394 50.25 -30.95 30.82
CA ARG A 394 51.46 -30.83 29.97
C ARG A 394 51.66 -32.03 29.03
N GLN A 395 50.59 -32.47 28.37
CA GLN A 395 50.55 -33.64 27.47
C GLN A 395 50.85 -34.98 28.13
N LYS A 396 50.93 -35.04 29.47
CA LYS A 396 51.04 -36.31 30.21
C LYS A 396 49.71 -36.61 30.87
N PRO A 397 49.22 -37.86 30.85
CA PRO A 397 48.02 -38.19 31.61
C PRO A 397 48.27 -37.83 33.08
N ALA A 398 47.35 -37.10 33.67
CA ALA A 398 47.29 -36.94 35.11
C ALA A 398 47.12 -38.33 35.70
N ALA A 399 47.91 -38.66 36.71
CA ALA A 399 47.75 -39.91 37.42
C ALA A 399 46.36 -39.92 38.08
N VAL A 400 45.45 -40.70 37.52
CA VAL A 400 44.13 -40.99 38.06
C VAL A 400 44.22 -42.43 38.54
N GLY A 401 44.03 -42.64 39.85
CA GLY A 401 44.02 -43.99 40.41
C GLY A 401 42.73 -44.72 40.03
N GLU A 402 42.77 -46.06 40.05
CA GLU A 402 41.54 -46.89 40.07
C GLU A 402 40.71 -46.61 41.34
N GLU A 403 41.37 -46.10 42.39
CA GLU A 403 40.79 -45.69 43.65
C GLU A 403 41.02 -44.18 43.90
N VAL A 404 40.15 -43.57 44.71
CA VAL A 404 40.35 -42.20 45.20
C VAL A 404 41.47 -42.22 46.23
N LEU A 405 42.70 -41.93 45.80
CA LEU A 405 43.88 -41.99 46.67
C LEU A 405 44.12 -40.68 47.42
N ARG A 406 44.41 -40.83 48.72
CA ARG A 406 45.05 -39.82 49.56
C ARG A 406 46.55 -40.09 49.61
N ILE A 407 47.35 -39.03 49.48
CA ILE A 407 48.81 -39.10 49.60
C ILE A 407 49.24 -38.15 50.70
N VAL A 408 49.90 -38.67 51.73
CA VAL A 408 50.56 -37.89 52.78
C VAL A 408 52.05 -38.15 52.69
N ARG A 409 52.84 -37.10 52.51
CA ARG A 409 54.31 -37.20 52.49
C ARG A 409 54.91 -36.27 53.51
N GLY A 410 56.05 -36.67 54.08
CA GLY A 410 56.71 -35.90 55.11
C GLY A 410 58.20 -36.17 55.20
N SER A 411 58.92 -35.26 55.84
CA SER A 411 60.29 -35.45 56.30
C SER A 411 60.38 -35.05 57.75
N VAL A 412 61.10 -35.84 58.54
CA VAL A 412 61.24 -35.69 59.99
C VAL A 412 62.71 -35.83 60.35
N ASP A 413 63.23 -34.93 61.19
CA ASP A 413 64.61 -35.03 61.66
C ASP A 413 64.79 -36.04 62.81
N ILE A 414 66.03 -36.19 63.29
CA ILE A 414 66.35 -37.08 64.41
C ILE A 414 65.67 -36.69 65.74
N ASN A 415 65.23 -35.44 65.90
CA ASN A 415 64.53 -35.00 67.09
C ASN A 415 63.01 -35.23 66.99
N GLY A 416 62.54 -35.79 65.87
CA GLY A 416 61.12 -36.00 65.60
C GLY A 416 60.40 -34.74 65.12
N VAL A 417 61.13 -33.67 64.78
CA VAL A 417 60.56 -32.42 64.28
C VAL A 417 60.28 -32.54 62.79
N THR A 418 59.12 -32.04 62.37
CA THR A 418 58.73 -32.02 60.95
C THR A 418 59.57 -30.99 60.19
N GLN A 419 60.34 -31.48 59.22
CA GLN A 419 61.20 -30.67 58.36
C GLN A 419 60.49 -30.24 57.07
N ALA A 420 59.59 -31.08 56.55
CA ALA A 420 58.78 -30.75 55.37
C ALA A 420 57.51 -31.61 55.31
N GLY A 421 56.43 -31.07 54.77
CA GLY A 421 55.13 -31.76 54.64
C GLY A 421 54.08 -31.25 55.64
N SER A 422 52.84 -31.65 55.43
CA SER A 422 51.69 -31.30 56.26
C SER A 422 50.66 -32.43 56.26
N GLY A 423 49.66 -32.37 57.15
CA GLY A 423 48.64 -33.42 57.28
C GLY A 423 49.03 -34.60 58.17
N TYR A 424 50.09 -34.44 58.97
CA TYR A 424 50.53 -35.38 59.99
C TYR A 424 51.23 -34.64 61.15
N THR A 425 51.40 -35.34 62.28
CA THR A 425 52.29 -34.96 63.39
C THR A 425 53.32 -36.06 63.61
N SER A 426 54.45 -35.70 64.19
CA SER A 426 55.57 -36.61 64.46
C SER A 426 55.96 -36.53 65.92
N GLN A 427 56.24 -37.69 66.52
CA GLN A 427 56.70 -37.83 67.90
C GLN A 427 57.89 -38.79 67.95
N SER A 428 59.03 -38.34 68.46
CA SER A 428 60.12 -39.23 68.84
C SER A 428 59.74 -39.99 70.12
N LEU A 429 59.86 -41.32 70.08
CA LEU A 429 59.60 -42.21 71.21
C LEU A 429 60.90 -42.61 71.93
N GLY A 430 62.04 -42.06 71.50
CA GLY A 430 63.37 -42.46 71.97
C GLY A 430 63.87 -43.74 71.28
N GLY A 431 65.17 -44.03 71.43
CA GLY A 431 65.77 -45.29 70.94
C GLY A 431 65.69 -45.52 69.42
N GLY A 432 65.52 -44.46 68.61
CA GLY A 432 65.35 -44.59 67.16
C GLY A 432 63.93 -44.96 66.72
N PHE A 433 62.92 -44.76 67.59
CA PHE A 433 61.51 -44.97 67.26
C PHE A 433 60.80 -43.63 67.05
N TYR A 434 60.01 -43.54 65.99
CA TYR A 434 59.24 -42.34 65.66
C TYR A 434 57.82 -42.71 65.29
N LYS A 435 56.84 -42.08 65.93
CA LYS A 435 55.43 -42.25 65.59
C LYS A 435 54.97 -41.09 64.71
N ILE A 436 54.42 -41.43 63.55
CA ILE A 436 53.79 -40.49 62.63
C ILE A 436 52.28 -40.69 62.73
N THR A 437 51.56 -39.65 63.15
CA THR A 437 50.09 -39.67 63.27
C THR A 437 49.48 -38.78 62.20
N PHE A 438 48.56 -39.31 61.40
CA PHE A 438 47.88 -38.55 60.35
C PHE A 438 46.84 -37.61 60.95
N ALA A 439 46.78 -36.37 60.47
CA ALA A 439 45.80 -35.39 60.93
C ALA A 439 44.35 -35.79 60.58
N SER A 440 44.17 -36.51 59.48
CA SER A 440 42.93 -37.21 59.11
C SER A 440 43.26 -38.68 58.87
N PRO A 441 42.47 -39.64 59.37
CA PRO A 441 42.66 -41.06 59.06
C PRO A 441 42.52 -41.34 57.57
N PHE A 442 43.14 -42.42 57.10
CA PHE A 442 42.87 -43.03 55.78
C PHE A 442 41.62 -43.91 55.85
N GLY A 443 40.91 -44.09 54.72
CA GLY A 443 39.73 -44.96 54.64
C GLY A 443 40.03 -46.45 54.88
N SER A 444 41.23 -46.90 54.52
CA SER A 444 41.77 -48.23 54.88
C SER A 444 43.28 -48.13 55.18
N MET A 445 43.92 -49.24 55.57
CA MET A 445 45.34 -49.24 55.94
C MET A 445 46.20 -48.74 54.77
N PRO A 446 46.95 -47.63 54.91
CA PRO A 446 47.76 -47.10 53.83
C PRO A 446 49.00 -47.96 53.60
N THR A 447 49.52 -47.93 52.37
CA THR A 447 50.88 -48.40 52.09
C THR A 447 51.86 -47.30 52.46
N VAL A 448 52.84 -47.62 53.30
CA VAL A 448 53.84 -46.66 53.79
C VAL A 448 55.23 -47.09 53.36
N THR A 449 55.95 -46.17 52.72
CA THR A 449 57.37 -46.33 52.43
C THR A 449 58.14 -45.26 53.16
N VAL A 450 59.23 -45.66 53.81
CA VAL A 450 60.12 -44.76 54.54
C VAL A 450 61.53 -44.87 53.95
N SER A 451 62.26 -43.76 53.96
CA SER A 451 63.65 -43.68 53.51
C SER A 451 64.45 -42.86 54.53
N GLY A 452 65.48 -43.46 55.12
CA GLY A 452 66.41 -42.75 56.01
C GLY A 452 67.48 -41.98 55.25
N ARG A 453 67.97 -40.88 55.84
CA ARG A 453 69.18 -40.15 55.41
C ARG A 453 70.29 -40.42 56.41
N THR A 454 71.22 -41.29 56.03
CA THR A 454 72.24 -41.84 56.92
C THR A 454 73.61 -41.76 56.25
N SER A 455 74.67 -41.80 57.06
CA SER A 455 76.05 -41.87 56.55
C SER A 455 76.48 -43.29 56.15
N ARG A 456 75.80 -44.35 56.68
CA ARG A 456 76.08 -45.78 56.44
C ARG A 456 74.81 -46.64 56.55
N ALA A 457 74.92 -47.94 56.25
CA ALA A 457 73.81 -48.88 56.21
C ALA A 457 73.13 -49.04 57.59
N ILE A 458 71.83 -48.76 57.66
CA ILE A 458 70.96 -48.87 58.84
C ILE A 458 69.76 -49.72 58.46
N SER A 459 69.29 -50.59 59.36
CA SER A 459 68.04 -51.32 59.16
C SER A 459 66.86 -50.43 59.50
N LEU A 460 65.91 -50.33 58.58
CA LEU A 460 64.70 -49.52 58.69
C LEU A 460 63.49 -50.44 58.73
N SER A 461 62.64 -50.28 59.74
CA SER A 461 61.37 -50.99 59.86
C SER A 461 60.21 -50.00 59.96
N VAL A 462 59.06 -50.40 59.40
CA VAL A 462 57.80 -49.68 59.51
C VAL A 462 56.77 -50.65 60.08
N ASP A 463 56.45 -50.52 61.36
CA ASP A 463 55.47 -51.36 62.06
C ASP A 463 55.13 -50.74 63.43
N PRO A 464 53.85 -50.68 63.86
CA PRO A 464 52.63 -50.99 63.11
C PRO A 464 52.24 -49.90 62.12
N VAL A 465 51.48 -50.27 61.08
CA VAL A 465 50.76 -49.34 60.20
C VAL A 465 49.26 -49.47 60.47
N THR A 466 48.59 -48.35 60.71
CA THR A 466 47.14 -48.28 60.93
C THR A 466 46.53 -47.16 60.09
N THR A 467 45.21 -47.04 60.06
CA THR A 467 44.51 -45.94 59.37
C THR A 467 44.85 -44.56 59.95
N THR A 468 45.31 -44.47 61.20
CA THR A 468 45.54 -43.21 61.91
C THR A 468 47.01 -42.87 62.11
N ASN A 469 47.90 -43.86 62.13
CA ASN A 469 49.31 -43.66 62.41
C ASN A 469 50.17 -44.83 61.92
N PHE A 470 51.48 -44.60 61.83
CA PHE A 470 52.48 -45.65 61.72
C PHE A 470 53.71 -45.34 62.58
N THR A 471 54.47 -46.37 62.93
CA THR A 471 55.74 -46.21 63.65
C THR A 471 56.90 -46.59 62.73
N VAL A 472 57.97 -45.79 62.79
CA VAL A 472 59.25 -46.04 62.13
C VAL A 472 60.26 -46.43 63.20
N SER A 473 61.03 -47.47 62.93
CA SER A 473 62.12 -47.92 63.79
C SER A 473 63.43 -47.94 63.02
N PHE A 474 64.47 -47.38 63.61
CA PHE A 474 65.83 -47.38 63.06
C PHE A 474 66.74 -48.20 63.97
N HIS A 475 67.43 -49.19 63.40
CA HIS A 475 68.44 -49.94 64.13
C HIS A 475 69.85 -49.56 63.67
N ILE A 476 70.61 -48.95 64.58
CA ILE A 476 71.98 -48.49 64.36
C ILE A 476 72.96 -49.63 64.63
N ALA A 477 73.76 -50.01 63.63
CA ALA A 477 74.61 -51.20 63.69
C ALA A 477 75.93 -51.00 64.47
N GLN A 478 76.42 -49.74 64.61
CA GLN A 478 77.67 -49.43 65.32
C GLN A 478 77.55 -48.12 66.11
N THR A 479 78.24 -48.07 67.26
CA THR A 479 78.33 -46.88 68.12
C THR A 479 78.97 -45.73 67.34
N GLY A 480 78.18 -44.71 66.99
CA GLY A 480 78.64 -43.52 66.26
C GLY A 480 77.87 -43.19 64.98
N ASP A 481 77.08 -44.13 64.43
CA ASP A 481 76.21 -43.82 63.30
C ASP A 481 75.02 -42.96 63.77
N GLN A 482 74.67 -41.94 62.99
CA GLN A 482 73.56 -41.03 63.31
C GLN A 482 72.62 -40.93 62.11
N LEU A 483 71.33 -41.14 62.38
CA LEU A 483 70.28 -40.74 61.44
C LEU A 483 70.23 -39.22 61.42
N SER A 484 70.29 -38.60 60.25
CA SER A 484 70.11 -37.13 60.18
C SER A 484 68.63 -36.76 60.11
N ALA A 485 67.88 -37.47 59.25
CA ALA A 485 66.45 -37.33 59.04
C ALA A 485 65.91 -38.55 58.30
N PHE A 486 64.59 -38.68 58.23
CA PHE A 486 63.92 -39.63 57.34
C PHE A 486 62.76 -38.98 56.60
N GLY A 487 62.51 -39.46 55.39
CA GLY A 487 61.33 -39.13 54.59
C GLY A 487 60.36 -40.30 54.55
N PHE A 488 59.07 -40.01 54.40
CA PHE A 488 58.06 -41.03 54.20
C PHE A 488 57.02 -40.59 53.17
N ILE A 489 56.39 -41.58 52.56
CA ILE A 489 55.19 -41.43 51.74
C ILE A 489 54.18 -42.49 52.20
N ALA A 490 52.98 -42.04 52.56
CA ALA A 490 51.83 -42.88 52.85
C ALA A 490 50.77 -42.67 51.75
N ILE A 491 50.36 -43.76 51.10
CA ILE A 491 49.36 -43.76 50.03
C ILE A 491 48.27 -44.75 50.40
N GLY A 492 47.02 -44.33 50.33
CA GLY A 492 45.88 -45.20 50.61
C GLY A 492 44.56 -44.53 50.22
N PRO A 493 43.42 -45.19 50.43
CA PRO A 493 42.12 -44.64 50.09
C PRO A 493 41.83 -43.39 50.90
N ARG A 494 41.21 -42.40 50.25
CA ARG A 494 40.85 -41.12 50.88
C ARG A 494 39.73 -41.26 51.90
#